data_AF-A0AAN9EM55-F1
#
_entry.id   AF-A0AAN9EM55-F1
#
_cell.length_a   1.000
_cell.length_b   1.000
_cell.length_c   1.000
_cell.angle_alpha   90.00
_cell.angle_beta   90.00
_cell.angle_gamma   90.00
#
_symmetry.space_group_name_H-M   'P 1'
#
loop_
_entity.id
_entity.type
_entity.pdbx_description
1 polymer ?
#
loop_
_entity_poly.entity_id
_entity_poly.type
_entity_poly.pdbx_seq_one_letter_code
_entity_poly.pdbx_strand_id
1 'polypeptide(L)'
;MQRLSLLTQKLSSGLEIVNYSSLSIFKVMQKQDWYNPDVFLYKDLIIALTRSKKMEEVMQLWESMRKENPFPDSQTYTEVIRGFLKYGSPADAMNIYEDMKNSPDPPDELPFRILLKGLLPHPLLRNKVKQDFEELFPDSNIYDPSKEIFGTPQSVIMCSKFVFT
;
A
#
# COMPACT_ATOMS: atom_id res chain seq x y z
N MET A 1 23.01 7.86 -12.37
CA MET A 1 21.95 8.80 -11.91
C MET A 1 21.07 9.32 -13.05
N GLN A 2 21.57 10.03 -14.08
CA GLN A 2 20.71 10.65 -15.11
C GLN A 2 20.11 9.71 -16.19
N ARG A 3 20.58 8.48 -16.36
CA ARG A 3 20.14 7.59 -17.47
C ARG A 3 18.87 6.78 -17.17
N LEU A 4 18.60 6.44 -15.90
CA LEU A 4 17.41 5.70 -15.49
C LEU A 4 16.17 6.60 -15.43
N SER A 5 16.32 7.85 -14.96
CA SER A 5 15.25 8.85 -14.99
C SER A 5 14.81 9.17 -16.43
N LEU A 6 15.72 9.10 -17.41
CA LEU A 6 15.38 9.32 -18.81
C LEU A 6 14.62 8.14 -19.42
N LEU A 7 14.86 6.91 -18.94
CA LEU A 7 14.10 5.72 -19.34
C LEU A 7 12.70 5.74 -18.72
N THR A 8 12.56 6.05 -17.43
CA THR A 8 11.23 6.19 -16.80
C THR A 8 10.45 7.37 -17.37
N GLN A 9 11.13 8.48 -17.69
CA GLN A 9 10.53 9.62 -18.38
C GLN A 9 10.11 9.27 -19.83
N LYS A 10 10.92 8.50 -20.57
CA LYS A 10 10.55 7.97 -21.91
C LYS A 10 9.42 6.95 -21.85
N LEU A 11 9.36 6.10 -20.82
CA LEU A 11 8.25 5.18 -20.55
C LEU A 11 6.95 5.95 -20.23
N SER A 12 7.07 7.11 -19.58
CA SER A 12 5.93 7.98 -19.24
C SER A 12 5.49 8.90 -20.38
N SER A 13 6.38 9.24 -21.34
CA SER A 13 6.12 10.28 -22.35
C SER A 13 5.93 9.76 -23.78
N GLY A 14 5.98 8.44 -24.02
CA GLY A 14 5.99 7.86 -25.37
C GLY A 14 4.90 6.82 -25.60
N LEU A 15 3.88 7.20 -26.37
CA LEU A 15 2.69 6.46 -26.80
C LEU A 15 2.92 5.19 -27.67
N GLU A 16 4.01 4.43 -27.50
CA GLU A 16 4.29 3.22 -28.30
C GLU A 16 4.77 1.98 -27.49
N ILE A 17 4.42 1.89 -26.21
CA ILE A 17 4.43 0.61 -25.46
C ILE A 17 2.99 0.23 -25.09
N VAL A 18 2.11 0.23 -26.09
CA VAL A 18 0.66 0.06 -25.89
C VAL A 18 0.26 -1.43 -25.74
N ASN A 19 1.21 -2.36 -25.52
CA ASN A 19 0.83 -3.77 -25.32
C ASN A 19 1.81 -4.67 -24.55
N TYR A 20 2.91 -4.16 -24.00
CA TYR A 20 3.78 -4.98 -23.14
C TYR A 20 3.40 -4.78 -21.68
N SER A 21 3.13 -5.88 -20.97
CA SER A 21 3.02 -5.88 -19.51
C SER A 21 4.32 -5.29 -18.93
N SER A 22 4.20 -4.34 -18.00
CA SER A 22 5.35 -3.74 -17.30
C SER A 22 6.27 -4.81 -16.69
N LEU A 23 5.67 -5.93 -16.29
CA LEU A 23 6.36 -7.11 -15.77
C LEU A 23 7.22 -7.83 -16.83
N SER A 24 6.78 -7.88 -18.09
CA SER A 24 7.58 -8.45 -19.18
C SER A 24 8.84 -7.64 -19.45
N ILE A 25 8.73 -6.30 -19.43
CA ILE A 25 9.89 -5.40 -19.58
C ILE A 25 10.83 -5.57 -18.39
N PHE A 26 10.29 -5.60 -17.18
CA PHE A 26 11.06 -5.82 -15.96
C PHE A 26 11.86 -7.13 -16.00
N LYS A 27 11.24 -8.25 -16.43
CA LYS A 27 11.92 -9.55 -16.62
C LYS A 27 13.04 -9.50 -17.65
N VAL A 28 12.91 -8.68 -18.70
CA VAL A 28 13.98 -8.50 -19.70
C VAL A 28 15.12 -7.69 -19.10
N MET A 29 14.81 -6.65 -18.31
CA MET A 29 15.81 -5.85 -17.60
C MET A 29 16.64 -6.73 -16.65
N GLN A 30 16.00 -7.59 -15.85
CA GLN A 30 16.68 -8.51 -14.91
C GLN A 30 17.71 -9.44 -15.57
N LYS A 31 17.63 -9.67 -16.89
CA LYS A 31 18.57 -10.53 -17.64
C LYS A 31 19.78 -9.77 -18.21
N GLN A 32 19.82 -8.44 -18.08
CA GLN A 32 20.89 -7.63 -18.64
C GLN A 32 22.05 -7.51 -17.65
N ASP A 33 23.29 -7.52 -18.15
CA ASP A 33 24.50 -7.40 -17.31
C ASP A 33 24.59 -6.08 -16.53
N TRP A 34 23.90 -5.04 -17.00
CA TRP A 34 23.87 -3.72 -16.35
C TRP A 34 22.76 -3.57 -15.31
N TYR A 35 21.89 -4.56 -15.14
CA TYR A 35 20.79 -4.48 -14.19
C TYR A 35 21.32 -4.53 -12.77
N ASN A 36 20.88 -3.56 -11.97
CA ASN A 36 21.08 -3.54 -10.53
C ASN A 36 19.72 -3.29 -9.87
N PRO A 37 19.32 -4.08 -8.86
CA PRO A 37 18.09 -3.85 -8.12
C PRO A 37 18.03 -2.41 -7.59
N ASP A 38 16.93 -1.72 -7.88
CA ASP A 38 16.72 -0.33 -7.46
C ASP A 38 15.34 -0.19 -6.83
N VAL A 39 15.31 0.27 -5.57
CA VAL A 39 14.07 0.54 -4.81
C VAL A 39 13.16 1.47 -5.59
N PHE A 40 13.71 2.48 -6.27
CA PHE A 40 12.91 3.44 -7.05
C PHE A 40 12.25 2.80 -8.26
N LEU A 41 12.95 1.90 -8.96
CA LEU A 41 12.38 1.16 -10.09
C LEU A 41 11.21 0.29 -9.64
N TYR A 42 11.38 -0.46 -8.55
CA TYR A 42 10.31 -1.28 -7.98
C TYR A 42 9.11 -0.42 -7.56
N LYS A 43 9.36 0.67 -6.83
CA LYS A 43 8.34 1.63 -6.40
C LYS A 43 7.52 2.14 -7.60
N ASP A 44 8.17 2.65 -8.64
CA ASP A 44 7.49 3.20 -9.81
C ASP A 44 6.62 2.15 -10.52
N LEU A 45 7.16 0.94 -10.73
CA LEU A 45 6.45 -0.15 -11.40
C LEU A 45 5.25 -0.63 -10.57
N ILE A 46 5.45 -0.81 -9.27
CA ILE A 46 4.41 -1.24 -8.33
C ILE A 46 3.27 -0.21 -8.29
N ILE A 47 3.59 1.08 -8.19
CA ILE A 47 2.59 2.17 -8.20
C ILE A 47 1.83 2.18 -9.53
N ALA A 48 2.53 2.08 -10.66
CA ALA A 48 1.91 2.06 -11.99
C ALA A 48 0.95 0.86 -12.16
N LEU A 49 1.35 -0.34 -11.73
CA LEU A 49 0.52 -1.54 -11.79
C LEU A 49 -0.67 -1.48 -10.82
N THR A 50 -0.48 -0.94 -9.61
CA THR A 50 -1.55 -0.73 -8.63
C THR A 50 -2.61 0.23 -9.17
N ARG A 51 -2.20 1.32 -9.83
CA ARG A 51 -3.12 2.25 -10.51
C ARG A 51 -3.85 1.60 -11.68
N SER A 52 -3.20 0.64 -12.35
CA SER A 52 -3.76 -0.14 -13.45
C SER A 52 -4.57 -1.36 -13.01
N LYS A 53 -4.78 -1.56 -11.70
CA LYS A 53 -5.51 -2.69 -11.09
C LYS A 53 -4.92 -4.08 -11.37
N LYS A 54 -3.63 -4.14 -11.72
CA LYS A 54 -2.92 -5.38 -12.07
C LYS A 54 -2.30 -6.01 -10.82
N MET A 55 -3.13 -6.35 -9.83
CA MET A 55 -2.65 -6.72 -8.49
C MET A 55 -1.83 -8.02 -8.45
N GLU A 56 -2.09 -8.94 -9.38
CA GLU A 56 -1.27 -10.15 -9.53
C GLU A 56 0.17 -9.80 -9.97
N GLU A 57 0.32 -8.88 -10.93
CA GLU A 57 1.65 -8.40 -11.36
C GLU A 57 2.34 -7.61 -10.23
N VAL A 58 1.57 -6.85 -9.43
CA VAL A 58 2.10 -6.17 -8.23
C VAL A 58 2.71 -7.17 -7.26
N MET A 59 2.01 -8.26 -6.96
CA MET A 59 2.51 -9.27 -6.02
C MET A 59 3.76 -9.98 -6.56
N GLN A 60 3.82 -10.25 -7.87
CA GLN A 60 5.01 -10.82 -8.51
C GLN A 60 6.24 -9.89 -8.39
N LEU A 61 6.07 -8.58 -8.61
CA LEU A 61 7.14 -7.62 -8.40
C LEU A 61 7.54 -7.53 -6.93
N TRP A 62 6.57 -7.55 -6.02
CA TRP A 62 6.83 -7.51 -4.58
C TRP A 62 7.66 -8.71 -4.12
N GLU A 63 7.33 -9.92 -4.57
CA GLU A 63 8.13 -11.12 -4.27
C GLU A 63 9.54 -11.06 -4.89
N SER A 64 9.69 -10.47 -6.07
CA SER A 64 11.01 -10.24 -6.66
C SER A 64 11.83 -9.26 -5.81
N MET A 65 11.19 -8.20 -5.35
CA MET A 65 11.80 -7.19 -4.49
C MET A 65 12.23 -7.79 -3.15
N ARG A 66 11.41 -8.66 -2.53
CA ARG A 66 11.78 -9.41 -1.31
C ARG A 66 13.07 -10.23 -1.52
N LYS A 67 13.20 -10.91 -2.66
CA LYS A 67 14.35 -11.77 -2.97
C LYS A 67 15.64 -10.99 -3.23
N GLU A 68 15.53 -9.83 -3.86
CA GLU A 68 16.68 -8.97 -4.15
C GLU A 68 17.08 -8.13 -2.92
N ASN A 69 16.25 -8.14 -1.87
CA ASN A 69 16.40 -7.47 -0.58
C ASN A 69 16.53 -5.92 -0.56
N PRO A 70 16.01 -5.13 -1.54
CA PRO A 70 15.74 -3.71 -1.31
C PRO A 70 14.56 -3.52 -0.34
N PHE A 71 14.77 -2.70 0.71
CA PHE A 71 13.70 -2.30 1.63
C PHE A 71 12.93 -1.10 1.06
N PRO A 72 11.60 -1.20 0.89
CA PRO A 72 10.77 -0.08 0.49
C PRO A 72 10.72 1.01 1.55
N ASP A 73 10.47 2.25 1.11
CA ASP A 73 10.10 3.31 2.04
C ASP A 73 8.64 3.15 2.53
N SER A 74 8.31 3.82 3.64
CA SER A 74 6.97 3.80 4.24
C SER A 74 5.85 4.24 3.27
N GLN A 75 6.15 5.18 2.36
CA GLN A 75 5.20 5.59 1.33
C GLN A 75 4.86 4.44 0.38
N THR A 76 5.85 3.64 -0.02
CA THR A 76 5.66 2.50 -0.91
C THR A 76 4.79 1.43 -0.25
N TYR A 77 5.07 1.07 1.00
CA TYR A 77 4.20 0.17 1.77
C TYR A 77 2.76 0.69 1.83
N THR A 78 2.60 1.97 2.15
CA THR A 78 1.30 2.65 2.22
C THR A 78 0.50 2.53 0.92
N GLU A 79 1.13 2.80 -0.23
CA GLU A 79 0.46 2.76 -1.52
C GLU A 79 0.03 1.34 -1.92
N VAL A 80 0.88 0.35 -1.66
CA VAL A 80 0.59 -1.06 -1.97
C VAL A 80 -0.51 -1.63 -1.09
N ILE A 81 -0.44 -1.41 0.22
CA ILE A 81 -1.48 -1.80 1.19
C ILE A 81 -2.83 -1.19 0.78
N ARG A 82 -2.84 0.11 0.46
CA ARG A 82 -4.06 0.80 -0.01
C ARG A 82 -4.59 0.17 -1.30
N GLY A 83 -3.71 -0.20 -2.22
CA GLY A 83 -4.05 -0.89 -3.46
C GLY A 83 -4.77 -2.21 -3.21
N PHE A 84 -4.16 -3.11 -2.45
CA PHE A 84 -4.73 -4.42 -2.15
C PHE A 84 -6.06 -4.33 -1.40
N LEU A 85 -6.18 -3.44 -0.42
CA LEU A 85 -7.45 -3.21 0.28
C LEU A 85 -8.55 -2.69 -0.68
N LYS A 86 -8.20 -1.75 -1.56
CA LYS A 86 -9.14 -1.17 -2.53
C LYS A 86 -9.68 -2.20 -3.53
N TYR A 87 -8.87 -3.19 -3.90
CA TYR A 87 -9.23 -4.21 -4.89
C TYR A 87 -9.66 -5.55 -4.27
N GLY A 88 -9.93 -5.58 -2.96
CA GLY A 88 -10.57 -6.73 -2.30
C GLY A 88 -9.61 -7.86 -1.93
N SER A 89 -8.32 -7.57 -1.78
CA SER A 89 -7.29 -8.54 -1.37
C SER A 89 -6.73 -8.20 0.04
N PRO A 90 -7.53 -8.32 1.12
CA PRO A 90 -7.08 -7.99 2.47
C PRO A 90 -5.97 -8.93 2.96
N ALA A 91 -5.92 -10.17 2.50
CA ALA A 91 -4.86 -11.12 2.85
C ALA A 91 -3.50 -10.66 2.30
N ASP A 92 -3.46 -10.24 1.03
CA ASP A 92 -2.24 -9.70 0.42
C ASP A 92 -1.84 -8.39 1.11
N ALA A 93 -2.79 -7.50 1.44
CA ALA A 93 -2.51 -6.29 2.20
C ALA A 93 -1.85 -6.61 3.57
N MET A 94 -2.26 -7.68 4.24
CA MET A 94 -1.65 -8.14 5.48
C MET A 94 -0.24 -8.72 5.26
N ASN A 95 0.02 -9.42 4.15
CA ASN A 95 1.37 -9.89 3.82
C ASN A 95 2.36 -8.71 3.67
N ILE A 96 1.93 -7.63 3.02
CA ILE A 96 2.72 -6.41 2.87
C ILE A 96 2.92 -5.70 4.23
N TYR A 97 1.90 -5.72 5.08
CA TYR A 97 1.98 -5.18 6.44
C TYR A 97 2.98 -5.93 7.32
N GLU A 98 3.03 -7.27 7.27
CA GLU A 98 4.05 -8.03 8.02
C GLU A 98 5.47 -7.70 7.52
N ASP A 99 5.67 -7.51 6.22
CA ASP A 99 6.97 -7.07 5.70
C ASP A 99 7.37 -5.69 6.21
N MET A 100 6.41 -4.79 6.33
CA MET A 100 6.65 -3.45 6.87
C MET A 100 7.11 -3.54 8.34
N LYS A 101 6.49 -4.41 9.15
CA LYS A 101 6.91 -4.63 10.54
C LYS A 101 8.30 -5.25 10.65
N ASN A 102 8.71 -6.05 9.66
CA ASN A 102 10.03 -6.67 9.59
C ASN A 102 11.07 -5.79 8.90
N SER A 103 10.71 -4.58 8.46
CA SER A 103 11.64 -3.61 7.90
C SER A 103 12.63 -3.12 8.97
N PRO A 104 13.88 -2.78 8.60
CA PRO A 104 14.82 -2.12 9.51
C PRO A 104 14.33 -0.76 10.00
N ASP A 105 13.51 -0.09 9.19
CA ASP A 105 12.96 1.22 9.51
C ASP A 105 11.69 1.08 10.36
N PRO A 106 11.53 1.89 11.42
CA PRO A 106 10.32 1.87 12.23
C PRO A 106 9.10 2.24 11.36
N PRO A 107 7.96 1.54 11.54
CA PRO A 107 6.80 1.79 10.70
C PRO A 107 6.15 3.13 11.07
N ASP A 108 5.59 3.82 10.07
CA ASP A 108 4.82 5.05 10.30
C ASP A 108 3.37 4.74 10.68
N GLU A 109 2.67 5.71 11.27
CA GLU A 109 1.25 5.56 11.63
C GLU A 109 0.30 5.43 10.42
N LEU A 110 0.63 6.06 9.29
CA LEU A 110 -0.26 6.18 8.13
C LEU A 110 -0.69 4.80 7.56
N PRO A 111 0.22 3.83 7.32
CA PRO A 111 -0.14 2.46 6.96
C PRO A 111 -1.19 1.82 7.88
N PHE A 112 -1.05 1.97 9.20
CA PHE A 112 -2.00 1.42 10.18
C PHE A 112 -3.37 2.06 10.04
N ARG A 113 -3.45 3.39 9.89
CA ARG A 113 -4.72 4.10 9.70
C ARG A 113 -5.46 3.59 8.47
N ILE A 114 -4.74 3.32 7.38
CA ILE A 114 -5.30 2.77 6.15
C ILE A 114 -5.80 1.34 6.36
N LEU A 115 -5.04 0.49 7.04
CA LEU A 115 -5.45 -0.88 7.37
C LEU A 115 -6.69 -0.89 8.28
N LEU A 116 -6.69 -0.11 9.36
CA LEU A 116 -7.81 -0.03 10.30
C LEU A 116 -9.11 0.44 9.63
N LYS A 117 -9.01 1.29 8.61
CA LYS A 117 -10.14 1.70 7.77
C LYS A 117 -10.54 0.60 6.78
N GLY A 118 -9.60 0.06 6.03
CA GLY A 118 -9.87 -0.92 4.97
C GLY A 118 -10.32 -2.29 5.48
N LEU A 119 -9.93 -2.65 6.70
CA LEU A 119 -10.27 -3.92 7.34
C LEU A 119 -11.55 -3.85 8.18
N LEU A 120 -12.37 -2.79 8.06
CA LEU A 120 -13.69 -2.74 8.71
C LEU A 120 -14.54 -4.00 8.46
N PRO A 121 -14.58 -4.59 7.24
CA PRO A 121 -15.28 -5.86 6.99
C PRO A 121 -14.57 -7.11 7.54
N HIS A 122 -13.34 -7.00 8.04
CA HIS A 122 -12.47 -8.10 8.45
C HIS A 122 -12.01 -7.92 9.91
N PRO A 123 -12.90 -8.09 10.91
CA PRO A 123 -12.65 -7.71 12.30
C PRO A 123 -11.47 -8.43 12.94
N LEU A 124 -11.19 -9.69 12.57
CA LEU A 124 -10.05 -10.45 13.09
C LEU A 124 -8.71 -9.82 12.67
N LEU A 125 -8.57 -9.47 11.39
CA LEU A 125 -7.37 -8.81 10.87
C LEU A 125 -7.24 -7.40 11.44
N ARG A 126 -8.36 -6.67 11.51
CA ARG A 126 -8.41 -5.32 12.07
C ARG A 126 -7.98 -5.28 13.54
N ASN A 127 -8.43 -6.23 14.35
CA ASN A 127 -8.08 -6.29 15.77
C ASN A 127 -6.58 -6.55 15.97
N LYS A 128 -5.98 -7.41 15.13
CA LYS A 128 -4.52 -7.61 15.12
C LYS A 128 -3.78 -6.30 14.84
N VAL A 129 -4.12 -5.61 13.75
CA VAL A 129 -3.49 -4.31 13.41
C VAL A 129 -3.71 -3.27 14.50
N LYS A 130 -4.88 -3.28 15.16
CA LYS A 130 -5.18 -2.36 16.26
C LYS A 130 -4.30 -2.63 17.47
N GLN A 131 -4.14 -3.89 17.87
CA GLN A 131 -3.27 -4.27 18.98
C GLN A 131 -1.82 -3.88 18.69
N ASP A 132 -1.32 -4.19 17.49
CA ASP A 132 0.03 -3.82 17.07
C ASP A 132 0.22 -2.28 17.09
N PHE A 133 -0.79 -1.50 16.70
CA PHE A 133 -0.74 -0.04 16.74
C PHE A 133 -0.66 0.50 18.17
N GLU A 134 -1.44 -0.06 19.09
CA GLU A 134 -1.43 0.34 20.52
C GLU A 134 -0.09 0.01 21.18
N GLU A 135 0.55 -1.10 20.80
CA GLU A 135 1.86 -1.49 21.28
C GLU A 135 2.97 -0.57 20.75
N LEU A 136 2.91 -0.20 19.47
CA LEU A 136 3.94 0.61 18.81
C LEU A 136 3.79 2.12 19.06
N PHE A 137 2.58 2.61 19.29
CA PHE A 137 2.27 4.03 19.46
C PHE A 137 1.40 4.28 20.70
N PRO A 138 1.92 4.02 21.92
CA PRO A 138 1.14 4.09 23.16
C PRO A 138 0.59 5.49 23.46
N ASP A 139 1.29 6.53 23.01
CA ASP A 139 0.91 7.93 23.23
C ASP A 139 0.00 8.50 22.11
N SER A 140 -0.21 7.74 21.03
CA SER A 140 -1.01 8.21 19.89
C SER A 140 -2.50 7.93 20.08
N ASN A 141 -3.33 8.96 19.89
CA ASN A 141 -4.79 8.79 19.89
C ASN A 141 -5.22 7.83 18.77
N ILE A 142 -5.77 6.67 19.16
CA ILE A 142 -6.21 5.60 18.25
C ILE A 142 -7.07 6.19 17.12
N TYR A 143 -6.66 5.93 15.88
CA TYR A 143 -7.52 6.13 14.72
C TYR A 143 -8.75 5.22 14.81
N ASP A 144 -9.87 5.80 15.22
CA ASP A 144 -11.15 5.12 15.28
C ASP A 144 -12.08 5.68 14.19
N PRO A 145 -12.13 5.06 13.00
CA PRO A 145 -13.06 5.46 11.94
C PRO A 145 -14.51 5.48 12.42
N SER A 146 -14.87 4.71 13.45
CA SER A 146 -16.21 4.70 14.04
C SER A 146 -16.57 6.05 14.65
N LYS A 147 -15.62 6.78 15.25
CA LYS A 147 -15.85 8.14 15.78
C LYS A 147 -16.13 9.17 14.67
N GLU A 148 -15.61 8.96 13.46
CA GLU A 148 -15.89 9.80 12.29
C GLU A 148 -17.24 9.43 11.64
N ILE A 149 -17.58 8.14 11.57
CA ILE A 149 -18.84 7.65 10.95
C ILE A 149 -20.06 7.96 11.83
N PHE A 150 -19.96 7.76 13.14
CA PHE A 150 -21.06 8.02 14.08
C PHE A 150 -21.05 9.48 14.59
N GLY A 151 -20.03 10.24 14.19
CA GLY A 151 -19.74 11.57 14.73
C GLY A 151 -19.47 11.53 16.24
N THR A 152 -18.87 12.59 16.76
CA THR A 152 -18.80 12.79 18.21
C THR A 152 -20.21 12.71 18.81
N PRO A 153 -20.40 12.30 20.08
CA PRO A 153 -21.72 12.12 20.70
C PRO A 153 -22.69 13.32 20.58
N GLN A 154 -22.19 14.52 20.25
CA GLN A 154 -22.98 15.71 19.99
C GLN A 154 -23.77 15.69 18.67
N SER A 155 -23.36 14.94 17.64
CA SER A 155 -24.07 14.91 16.34
C SER A 155 -25.18 13.86 16.25
N VAL A 156 -25.11 12.79 17.05
CA VAL A 156 -26.11 11.70 17.02
C VAL A 156 -27.42 12.06 17.72
N ILE A 157 -27.40 13.05 18.63
CA ILE A 157 -28.60 13.50 19.37
C ILE A 157 -29.56 14.30 18.46
N MET A 158 -29.11 14.82 17.31
CA MET A 158 -29.96 15.60 16.40
C MET A 158 -30.88 14.76 15.51
N CYS A 159 -30.60 13.47 15.30
CA CYS A 159 -31.45 12.62 14.44
C CYS A 159 -32.61 11.93 15.19
N SER A 160 -32.69 12.03 16.51
CA SER A 160 -33.74 11.37 17.30
C SER A 160 -34.95 12.25 17.63
N LYS A 161 -35.03 13.48 17.11
CA LYS A 161 -36.14 14.43 17.38
C LYS A 161 -37.09 14.69 16.20
N PHE A 162 -36.95 13.99 15.07
CA PHE A 162 -37.81 14.20 13.88
C PHE A 162 -38.73 13.03 13.54
N VAL A 163 -39.08 12.20 14.52
CA VAL A 163 -40.22 11.28 14.44
C VAL A 163 -41.07 11.56 15.68
N PHE A 164 -42.36 11.84 15.48
CA PHE A 164 -43.34 12.40 16.44
C PHE A 164 -43.51 13.94 16.44
N THR A 165 -44.08 14.45 15.35
CA THR A 165 -45.27 15.33 15.40
C THR A 165 -46.16 15.00 14.22
#